data_AF-A0A9D9WTD8-F1
#
_entry.id   AF-A0A9D9WTD8-F1
#
_cell.length_a   1.000
_cell.length_b   1.000
_cell.length_c   1.000
_cell.angle_alpha   90.00
_cell.angle_beta   90.00
_cell.angle_gamma   90.00
#
_symmetry.space_group_name_H-M   'P 1'
#
loop_
_entity.id
_entity.type
_entity.pdbx_description
1 polymer ?
#
loop_
_entity_poly.entity_id
_entity_poly.type
_entity_poly.pdbx_seq_one_letter_code
_entity_poly.pdbx_strand_id
1 'polypeptide(L)'
;MNPSADGRQITVESLTDEACRQFCGMRARFDGVYRKPQGRCTGAGQRNARETFIRHYRAKRFNEALAALRPVLEHCSAFLSWIEIDRVRNDLALAYFHAGNAEQCVATLRNTRAFEHADEAALRSGLPPCDFDNYLPTAQATWHNMRLCGALPRSTGKNGQN
;
A
#
# COMPACT_ATOMS: atom_id res chain seq x y z
N MET A 1 18.36 -16.24 -19.38
CA MET A 1 17.75 -16.27 -18.03
C MET A 1 17.91 -17.68 -17.51
N ASN A 2 18.08 -17.85 -16.21
CA ASN A 2 18.13 -19.17 -15.57
C ASN A 2 16.92 -19.33 -14.64
N PRO A 3 15.80 -19.89 -15.12
CA PRO A 3 14.67 -20.18 -14.25
C PRO A 3 14.95 -21.42 -13.39
N SER A 4 14.62 -21.34 -12.11
CA SER A 4 14.58 -22.48 -11.17
C SER A 4 13.21 -22.56 -10.50
N ALA A 5 12.73 -23.76 -10.19
CA ALA A 5 11.41 -23.97 -9.61
C ALA A 5 11.46 -24.98 -8.46
N ASP A 6 10.70 -24.73 -7.40
CA ASP A 6 10.58 -25.59 -6.21
C ASP A 6 9.14 -26.12 -6.00
N GLY A 7 8.27 -25.94 -7.00
CA GLY A 7 6.84 -26.30 -6.95
C GLY A 7 5.93 -25.25 -6.31
N ARG A 8 6.47 -24.19 -5.69
CA ARG A 8 5.70 -23.08 -5.09
C ARG A 8 6.04 -21.72 -5.73
N GLN A 9 7.25 -21.57 -6.22
CA GLN A 9 7.73 -20.36 -6.87
C GLN A 9 8.63 -20.70 -8.07
N ILE A 10 8.77 -19.73 -8.97
CA ILE A 10 9.77 -19.72 -10.01
C ILE A 10 10.72 -18.57 -9.70
N THR A 11 11.99 -18.87 -9.46
CA THR A 11 13.03 -17.85 -9.37
C THR A 11 13.65 -17.68 -10.75
N VAL A 12 13.68 -16.46 -11.27
CA VAL A 12 14.35 -16.14 -12.52
C VAL A 12 15.57 -15.30 -12.19
N GLU A 13 16.73 -15.76 -12.65
CA GLU A 13 17.98 -14.99 -12.56
C GLU A 13 18.42 -14.52 -13.95
N SER A 14 18.94 -13.29 -13.99
CA SER A 14 19.57 -12.72 -15.16
C SER A 14 20.91 -13.40 -15.42
N LEU A 15 21.20 -13.71 -16.69
CA LEU A 15 22.52 -14.23 -17.07
C LEU A 15 23.60 -13.13 -16.99
N THR A 16 23.20 -11.90 -17.29
CA THR A 16 23.99 -10.67 -17.17
C THR A 16 23.06 -9.51 -16.82
N ASP A 17 23.59 -8.45 -16.24
CA ASP A 17 22.82 -7.24 -15.90
C ASP A 17 22.23 -6.57 -17.16
N GLU A 18 22.85 -6.74 -18.32
CA GLU A 18 22.40 -6.20 -19.60
C GLU A 18 21.30 -7.01 -20.28
N ALA A 19 21.05 -8.26 -19.85
CA ALA A 19 20.21 -9.21 -20.58
C ALA A 19 18.76 -8.71 -20.81
N CYS A 20 18.22 -7.89 -19.91
CA CYS A 20 16.89 -7.28 -20.04
C CYS A 20 16.92 -5.95 -20.80
N ARG A 21 18.04 -5.24 -20.82
CA ARG A 21 18.08 -3.79 -21.10
C ARG A 21 17.51 -3.42 -22.48
N GLN A 22 17.74 -4.26 -23.49
CA GLN A 22 17.22 -4.04 -24.84
C GLN A 22 15.70 -4.22 -24.97
N PHE A 23 15.09 -5.03 -24.11
CA PHE A 23 13.65 -5.32 -24.14
C PHE A 23 12.86 -4.56 -23.07
N CYS A 24 13.48 -4.34 -21.91
CA CYS A 24 12.86 -3.81 -20.70
C CYS A 24 13.19 -2.32 -20.50
N GLY A 25 14.23 -1.82 -21.18
CA GLY A 25 14.80 -0.50 -20.93
C GLY A 25 15.70 -0.48 -19.70
N MET A 26 16.21 0.72 -19.37
CA MET A 26 17.23 0.90 -18.32
C MET A 26 16.74 0.67 -16.88
N ARG A 27 15.43 0.62 -16.64
CA ARG A 27 14.83 0.63 -15.29
C ARG A 27 13.90 -0.54 -15.01
N ALA A 28 13.88 -1.54 -15.88
CA ALA A 28 13.07 -2.74 -15.69
C ALA A 28 13.91 -4.00 -15.86
N ARG A 29 13.48 -5.04 -15.16
CA ARG A 29 14.18 -6.31 -15.02
C ARG A 29 13.16 -7.44 -14.90
N PHE A 30 13.53 -8.65 -15.32
CA PHE A 30 12.70 -9.86 -15.18
C PHE A 30 13.20 -10.76 -14.04
N ASP A 31 14.36 -10.49 -13.46
CA ASP A 31 14.88 -11.33 -12.39
C ASP A 31 14.14 -11.07 -11.08
N GLY A 32 13.71 -12.14 -10.44
CA GLY A 32 12.85 -12.09 -9.28
C GLY A 32 12.19 -13.42 -8.97
N VAL A 33 11.35 -13.40 -7.92
CA VAL A 33 10.62 -14.56 -7.45
C VAL A 33 9.16 -14.44 -7.86
N TYR A 34 8.72 -15.34 -8.72
CA TYR A 34 7.36 -15.43 -9.23
C TYR A 34 6.57 -16.46 -8.45
N ARG A 35 5.38 -16.10 -7.99
CA ARG A 35 4.50 -16.95 -7.20
C ARG A 35 3.09 -16.90 -7.76
N LYS A 36 2.35 -18.00 -7.65
CA LYS A 36 0.90 -17.97 -7.92
C LYS A 36 0.20 -17.25 -6.77
N PRO A 37 -0.56 -16.17 -7.01
CA PRO A 37 -1.33 -15.53 -5.96
C PRO A 37 -2.40 -16.47 -5.43
N GLN A 38 -2.59 -16.48 -4.11
CA GLN A 38 -3.76 -17.08 -3.50
C GLN A 38 -5.01 -16.31 -3.95
N GLY A 39 -6.20 -16.93 -3.94
CA GLY A 39 -7.44 -16.33 -4.48
C GLY A 39 -7.69 -14.89 -4.02
N ARG A 40 -7.50 -14.60 -2.73
CA ARG A 40 -7.63 -13.24 -2.14
C ARG A 40 -6.62 -12.22 -2.67
N CYS A 41 -5.43 -12.67 -3.08
CA CYS A 41 -4.36 -11.82 -3.58
C CYS A 41 -4.35 -11.71 -5.11
N THR A 42 -5.27 -12.36 -5.81
CA THR A 42 -5.52 -12.10 -7.23
C THR A 42 -6.09 -10.70 -7.42
N GLY A 43 -5.96 -10.12 -8.61
CA GLY A 43 -6.59 -8.84 -8.92
C GLY A 43 -8.12 -8.83 -8.68
N ALA A 44 -8.81 -9.95 -8.92
CA ALA A 44 -10.23 -10.08 -8.60
C ALA A 44 -10.50 -10.10 -7.08
N GLY A 45 -9.71 -10.85 -6.32
CA GLY A 45 -9.80 -10.89 -4.86
C GLY A 45 -9.56 -9.53 -4.21
N GLN A 46 -8.53 -8.82 -4.68
CA GLN A 46 -8.21 -7.46 -4.23
C GLN A 46 -9.33 -6.46 -4.55
N ARG A 47 -9.88 -6.50 -5.77
CA ARG A 47 -11.04 -5.65 -6.15
C ARG A 47 -12.25 -5.92 -5.27
N ASN A 48 -12.59 -7.19 -5.04
CA ASN A 48 -13.71 -7.56 -4.18
C ASN A 48 -13.53 -7.09 -2.72
N ALA A 49 -12.30 -7.20 -2.19
CA ALA A 49 -11.98 -6.68 -0.86
C ALA A 49 -12.19 -5.15 -0.80
N ARG A 50 -11.72 -4.42 -1.82
CA ARG A 50 -11.89 -2.97 -1.92
C ARG A 50 -13.34 -2.54 -2.10
N GLU A 51 -14.12 -3.23 -2.92
CA GLU A 51 -15.55 -2.96 -3.08
C GLU A 51 -16.33 -3.21 -1.79
N THR A 52 -15.99 -4.29 -1.07
CA THR A 52 -16.54 -4.58 0.25
C THR A 52 -16.18 -3.49 1.26
N PHE A 53 -14.91 -3.04 1.28
CA PHE A 53 -14.47 -1.89 2.06
C PHE A 53 -15.32 -0.65 1.75
N ILE A 54 -15.44 -0.25 0.49
CA ILE A 54 -16.20 0.94 0.07
C ILE A 54 -17.67 0.84 0.53
N ARG A 55 -18.28 -0.35 0.41
CA ARG A 55 -19.66 -0.59 0.86
C ARG A 55 -19.82 -0.41 2.37
N HIS A 56 -18.93 -0.99 3.18
CA HIS A 56 -18.98 -0.82 4.64
C HIS A 56 -18.67 0.62 5.05
N TYR A 57 -17.66 1.23 4.43
CA TYR A 57 -17.24 2.61 4.67
C TYR A 57 -18.38 3.61 4.39
N ARG A 58 -19.04 3.51 3.23
CA ARG A 58 -20.19 4.36 2.87
C ARG A 58 -21.37 4.18 3.81
N ALA A 59 -21.55 2.98 4.37
CA ALA A 59 -22.55 2.67 5.39
C ALA A 59 -22.12 3.10 6.81
N LYS A 60 -20.99 3.80 6.96
CA LYS A 60 -20.38 4.22 8.25
C LYS A 60 -20.06 3.05 9.20
N ARG A 61 -19.91 1.84 8.66
CA ARG A 61 -19.50 0.63 9.37
C ARG A 61 -17.98 0.50 9.30
N PHE A 62 -17.28 1.40 10.00
CA PHE A 62 -15.84 1.58 9.82
C PHE A 62 -15.02 0.38 10.29
N ASN A 63 -15.42 -0.30 11.37
CA ASN A 63 -14.74 -1.49 11.85
C ASN A 63 -14.82 -2.65 10.84
N GLU A 64 -15.98 -2.83 10.19
CA GLU A 64 -16.19 -3.82 9.15
C GLU A 64 -15.45 -3.45 7.85
N ALA A 65 -15.38 -2.15 7.53
CA ALA A 65 -14.52 -1.67 6.44
C ALA A 65 -13.06 -2.04 6.71
N LEU A 66 -12.52 -1.73 7.89
CA LEU A 66 -11.17 -2.09 8.28
C LEU A 66 -10.94 -3.61 8.19
N ALA A 67 -11.87 -4.42 8.69
CA ALA A 67 -11.78 -5.88 8.64
C ALA A 67 -11.76 -6.43 7.19
N ALA A 68 -12.44 -5.76 6.26
CA ALA A 68 -12.44 -6.16 4.85
C ALA A 68 -11.11 -5.89 4.13
N LEU A 69 -10.43 -4.79 4.48
CA LEU A 69 -9.28 -4.32 3.71
C LEU A 69 -7.92 -4.62 4.35
N ARG A 70 -7.81 -4.65 5.69
CA ARG A 70 -6.56 -4.98 6.39
C ARG A 70 -5.90 -6.28 5.91
N PRO A 71 -6.64 -7.38 5.67
CA PRO A 71 -6.03 -8.64 5.21
C PRO A 71 -5.32 -8.53 3.86
N VAL A 72 -5.60 -7.50 3.06
CA VAL A 72 -4.89 -7.24 1.80
C VAL A 72 -3.43 -6.87 2.08
N LEU A 73 -3.15 -6.03 3.08
CA LEU A 73 -1.78 -5.71 3.46
C LEU A 73 -1.09 -6.89 4.16
N GLU A 74 -1.82 -7.57 5.06
CA GLU A 74 -1.27 -8.65 5.89
C GLU A 74 -0.89 -9.90 5.08
N HIS A 75 -1.60 -10.19 3.99
CA HIS A 75 -1.42 -11.43 3.24
C HIS A 75 -1.03 -11.26 1.78
N CYS A 76 -1.24 -10.07 1.19
CA CYS A 76 -1.07 -9.86 -0.24
C CYS A 76 0.02 -8.86 -0.60
N SER A 77 0.74 -8.29 0.35
CA SER A 77 1.82 -7.30 0.10
C SER A 77 2.86 -7.78 -0.92
N ALA A 78 3.24 -9.07 -0.90
CA ALA A 78 4.16 -9.67 -1.87
C ALA A 78 3.63 -9.71 -3.32
N PHE A 79 2.34 -9.44 -3.53
CA PHE A 79 1.66 -9.41 -4.83
C PHE A 79 1.16 -8.02 -5.21
N LEU A 80 1.52 -6.99 -4.43
CA LEU A 80 1.13 -5.61 -4.66
C LEU A 80 2.36 -4.77 -4.98
N SER A 81 2.19 -3.80 -5.88
CA SER A 81 3.17 -2.73 -6.03
C SER A 81 3.19 -1.85 -4.77
N TRP A 82 4.32 -1.18 -4.54
CA TRP A 82 4.46 -0.24 -3.43
C TRP A 82 3.42 0.91 -3.50
N ILE A 83 3.01 1.33 -4.70
CA ILE A 83 1.94 2.31 -4.90
C ILE A 83 0.60 1.76 -4.42
N GLU A 84 0.26 0.51 -4.75
CA GLU A 84 -0.99 -0.11 -4.31
C GLU A 84 -1.04 -0.29 -2.79
N ILE A 85 0.09 -0.68 -2.18
CA ILE A 85 0.22 -0.76 -0.73
C ILE A 85 -0.12 0.60 -0.08
N ASP A 86 0.42 1.69 -0.62
CA ASP A 86 0.17 3.03 -0.08
C ASP A 86 -1.25 3.55 -0.34
N ARG A 87 -1.88 3.16 -1.45
CA ARG A 87 -3.31 3.41 -1.66
C ARG A 87 -4.17 2.70 -0.62
N VAL A 88 -3.87 1.44 -0.31
CA VAL A 88 -4.57 0.69 0.74
C VAL A 88 -4.35 1.33 2.11
N ARG A 89 -3.13 1.80 2.42
CA ARG A 89 -2.85 2.55 3.64
C ARG A 89 -3.69 3.83 3.75
N ASN A 90 -3.89 4.55 2.65
CA ASN A 90 -4.77 5.73 2.64
C ASN A 90 -6.24 5.38 2.91
N ASP A 91 -6.77 4.35 2.25
CA ASP A 91 -8.14 3.87 2.49
C ASP A 91 -8.33 3.44 3.95
N LEU A 92 -7.37 2.69 4.53
CA LEU A 92 -7.39 2.28 5.93
C LEU A 92 -7.28 3.46 6.91
N ALA A 93 -6.39 4.41 6.66
CA ALA A 93 -6.22 5.59 7.50
C ALA A 93 -7.50 6.41 7.58
N LEU A 94 -8.19 6.59 6.46
CA LEU A 94 -9.46 7.31 6.44
C LEU A 94 -10.57 6.56 7.20
N ALA A 95 -10.59 5.23 7.14
CA ALA A 95 -11.50 4.43 7.98
C ALA A 95 -11.16 4.55 9.48
N TYR A 96 -9.87 4.53 9.86
CA TYR A 96 -9.44 4.79 11.23
C TYR A 96 -9.81 6.20 11.70
N PHE A 97 -9.67 7.21 10.84
CA PHE A 97 -10.07 8.58 11.12
C PHE A 97 -11.55 8.63 11.52
N HIS A 98 -12.43 8.09 10.70
CA HIS A 98 -13.86 8.10 10.96
C HIS A 98 -14.30 7.17 12.10
N ALA A 99 -13.51 6.15 12.42
CA ALA A 99 -13.67 5.34 13.63
C ALA A 99 -13.18 6.06 14.91
N GLY A 100 -12.60 7.26 14.80
CA GLY A 100 -12.05 8.01 15.93
C GLY A 100 -10.72 7.47 16.45
N ASN A 101 -10.03 6.60 15.71
CA ASN A 101 -8.77 5.99 16.12
C ASN A 101 -7.57 6.78 15.58
N ALA A 102 -7.22 7.86 16.28
CA ALA A 102 -6.14 8.77 15.90
C ALA A 102 -4.78 8.07 15.78
N GLU A 103 -4.48 7.17 16.70
CA GLU A 103 -3.20 6.46 16.76
C GLU A 103 -2.99 5.61 15.49
N GLN A 104 -3.96 4.76 15.16
CA GLN A 104 -3.88 3.89 13.99
C GLN A 104 -3.96 4.67 12.68
N CYS A 105 -4.72 5.78 12.64
CA CYS A 105 -4.77 6.69 11.51
C CYS A 105 -3.37 7.21 11.13
N VAL A 106 -2.66 7.78 12.10
CA VAL A 106 -1.30 8.30 11.90
C VAL A 106 -0.31 7.17 11.63
N ALA A 107 -0.37 6.08 12.41
CA ALA A 107 0.55 4.96 12.26
C ALA A 107 0.47 4.31 10.88
N THR A 108 -0.73 4.19 10.30
CA THR A 108 -0.92 3.63 8.97
C THR A 108 -0.26 4.50 7.90
N LEU A 109 -0.43 5.83 7.96
CA LEU A 109 0.13 6.75 6.98
C LEU A 109 1.64 6.96 7.12
N ARG A 110 2.22 6.81 8.32
CA ARG A 110 3.68 6.88 8.52
C ARG A 110 4.47 5.85 7.73
N ASN A 111 3.81 4.77 7.33
CA ASN A 111 4.44 3.71 6.55
C ASN A 111 4.37 3.95 5.04
N THR A 112 3.77 5.06 4.57
CA THR A 112 3.76 5.40 3.15
C THR A 112 5.04 6.11 2.75
N ARG A 113 5.43 5.98 1.48
CA ARG A 113 6.60 6.68 0.95
C ARG A 113 6.44 8.19 1.01
N ALA A 114 5.23 8.70 0.77
CA ALA A 114 4.90 10.11 0.85
C ALA A 114 5.13 10.72 2.24
N PHE A 115 5.19 9.92 3.31
CA PHE A 115 5.56 10.41 4.63
C PHE A 115 6.99 10.98 4.67
N GLU A 116 7.89 10.47 3.84
CA GLU A 116 9.29 10.89 3.77
C GLU A 116 9.49 12.17 2.94
N HIS A 117 8.46 12.64 2.24
CA HIS A 117 8.52 13.80 1.36
C HIS A 117 7.63 14.92 1.89
N ALA A 118 8.21 16.11 2.06
CA ALA A 118 7.48 17.27 2.58
C ALA A 118 6.41 17.79 1.63
N ASP A 119 6.66 17.73 0.32
CA ASP A 119 5.80 18.27 -0.73
C ASP A 119 6.04 17.58 -2.09
N GLU A 120 5.33 18.06 -3.11
CA GLU A 120 5.42 17.57 -4.49
C GLU A 120 6.81 17.74 -5.10
N ALA A 121 7.52 18.83 -4.79
CA ALA A 121 8.86 19.07 -5.33
C ALA A 121 9.86 18.05 -4.76
N ALA A 122 9.84 17.84 -3.44
CA ALA A 122 10.65 16.83 -2.77
C ALA A 122 10.33 15.41 -3.29
N LEU A 123 9.06 15.12 -3.57
CA LEU A 123 8.64 13.84 -4.16
C LEU A 123 9.17 13.68 -5.58
N ARG A 124 9.05 14.71 -6.42
CA ARG A 124 9.51 14.72 -7.81
C ARG A 124 11.02 14.51 -7.92
N SER A 125 11.79 15.08 -7.00
CA SER A 125 13.24 14.87 -6.93
C SER A 125 13.63 13.48 -6.42
N GLY A 126 12.75 12.81 -5.67
CA GLY A 126 13.02 11.51 -5.02
C GLY A 126 12.52 10.27 -5.78
N LEU A 127 11.85 10.46 -6.92
CA LEU A 127 11.27 9.37 -7.72
C LEU A 127 11.62 9.48 -9.21
N PRO A 128 11.78 8.34 -9.91
CA PRO A 128 11.77 8.32 -11.37
C PRO A 128 10.49 8.97 -11.93
N PRO A 129 10.53 9.62 -13.11
CA PRO A 129 9.38 10.36 -13.64
C PRO A 129 8.06 9.58 -13.69
N CYS A 130 8.08 8.35 -14.22
CA CYS A 130 6.87 7.53 -14.29
C CYS A 130 6.35 7.13 -12.90
N ASP A 131 7.24 6.88 -11.94
CA ASP A 131 6.84 6.57 -10.57
C ASP A 131 6.22 7.79 -9.89
N PHE A 132 6.80 8.98 -10.10
CA PHE A 132 6.24 10.25 -9.64
C PHE A 132 4.83 10.46 -10.20
N ASP A 133 4.65 10.38 -11.52
CA ASP A 133 3.36 10.60 -12.18
C ASP A 133 2.28 9.63 -11.66
N ASN A 134 2.64 8.36 -11.47
CA ASN A 134 1.72 7.33 -10.99
C ASN A 134 1.40 7.43 -9.49
N TYR A 135 2.33 7.96 -8.70
CA TYR A 135 2.23 8.01 -7.24
C TYR A 135 1.69 9.34 -6.72
N LEU A 136 1.84 10.45 -7.45
CA LEU A 136 1.45 11.79 -7.01
C LEU A 136 0.03 11.87 -6.43
N PRO A 137 -1.01 11.27 -7.03
CA PRO A 137 -2.36 11.30 -6.44
C PRO A 137 -2.43 10.59 -5.07
N THR A 138 -1.64 9.53 -4.89
CA THR A 138 -1.57 8.78 -3.62
C THR A 138 -0.80 9.58 -2.57
N ALA A 139 0.26 10.29 -2.97
CA ALA A 139 0.99 11.18 -2.08
C ALA A 139 0.15 12.37 -1.61
N GLN A 140 -0.57 13.03 -2.52
CA GLN A 140 -1.50 14.12 -2.19
C GLN A 140 -2.59 13.66 -1.21
N ALA A 141 -3.17 12.48 -1.42
CA ALA A 141 -4.11 11.88 -0.48
C ALA A 141 -3.47 11.62 0.89
N THR A 142 -2.23 11.11 0.92
CA THR A 142 -1.48 10.88 2.17
C THR A 142 -1.30 12.17 2.96
N TRP A 143 -0.80 13.24 2.33
CA TRP A 143 -0.57 14.52 3.02
C TRP A 143 -1.86 15.18 3.49
N HIS A 144 -2.95 15.02 2.74
CA HIS A 144 -4.28 15.44 3.19
C HIS A 144 -4.74 14.65 4.40
N ASN A 145 -4.71 13.32 4.32
CA ASN A 145 -5.15 12.42 5.37
C ASN A 145 -4.29 12.55 6.64
N MET A 146 -3.00 12.84 6.52
CA MET A 146 -2.12 13.09 7.67
C MET A 146 -2.59 14.29 8.49
N ARG A 147 -3.01 15.38 7.81
CA ARG A 147 -3.58 16.56 8.47
C ARG A 147 -4.90 16.23 9.18
N LEU A 148 -5.76 15.42 8.54
CA LEU A 148 -7.01 14.94 9.17
C LEU A 148 -6.73 14.09 10.42
N CYS A 149 -5.87 13.07 10.29
CA CYS A 149 -5.49 12.19 11.40
C CYS A 149 -4.87 12.99 12.56
N GLY A 150 -4.00 13.96 12.26
CA GLY A 150 -3.33 14.79 13.26
C GLY A 150 -4.25 15.74 14.02
N ALA A 151 -5.42 16.07 13.45
CA ALA A 151 -6.43 16.90 14.09
C ALA A 151 -7.35 16.13 15.05
N LEU A 152 -7.30 14.79 15.06
CA LEU A 152 -8.09 14.00 15.99
C LEU A 152 -7.58 14.16 17.43
N PRO A 153 -8.48 14.19 18.43
CA PRO A 153 -8.08 14.13 19.82
C PRO A 153 -7.35 12.80 20.07
N ARG A 154 -6.15 12.88 20.66
CA ARG A 154 -5.47 11.68 21.15
C ARG A 154 -6.28 11.14 22.32
N SER A 155 -6.51 9.83 22.35
CA SER A 155 -7.12 9.19 23.52
C SER A 155 -6.24 9.47 24.73
N THR A 156 -6.71 10.31 25.64
CA THR A 156 -6.14 10.38 26.98
C THR A 156 -6.50 9.06 27.63
N GLY A 157 -5.51 8.20 27.83
CA GLY A 157 -5.69 6.97 28.59
C GLY A 157 -6.32 7.33 29.92
N LYS A 158 -7.59 7.01 30.12
CA LYS A 158 -8.15 6.94 31.47
C LYS A 158 -7.45 5.74 32.11
N ASN A 159 -6.52 6.03 33.02
CA ASN A 159 -6.10 5.09 34.05
C ASN A 159 -7.35 4.64 34.81
N GLY A 160 -7.91 3.51 34.42
CA GLY A 160 -8.93 2.81 35.17
C GLY A 160 -8.25 2.00 36.25
N GLN A 161 -8.04 2.63 37.41
CA GLN A 161 -7.91 1.91 38.67
C GLN A 161 -9.23 1.14 38.90
N ASN A 162 -9.12 -0.17 39.11
CA ASN A 162 -9.89 -0.89 40.12
C ASN A 162 -9.14 -2.16 40.53
#